data_AF-A6TP73-F1
#
_entry.id   AF-A6TP73-F1
#
_cell.length_a   1.000
_cell.length_b   1.000
_cell.length_c   1.000
_cell.angle_alpha   90.00
_cell.angle_beta   90.00
_cell.angle_gamma   90.00
#
_symmetry.space_group_name_H-M   'P 1'
#
loop_
_entity.id
_entity.type
_entity.pdbx_description
1 polymer ?
#
loop_
_entity_poly.entity_id
_entity_poly.type
_entity_poly.pdbx_seq_one_letter_code
_entity_poly.pdbx_strand_id
1 'polypeptide(L)'
;MMYISIFISIFIFWIVIEKIVINKLNIKKKKFLFQHVNKIHTWLEALLFILTLSMMFVNEYYFFIGITAIFCFRIVIEWKFEKESKTYILSILNASICLLLLIMFKLFFVEKIILTIVISHYTSSIQNVKQLI
;
A
#
# COMPACT_ATOMS: atom_id res chain seq x y z
N MET A 1 11.88 -12.38 -10.52
CA MET A 1 12.81 -12.87 -9.48
C MET A 1 13.26 -11.72 -8.57
N MET A 2 13.97 -10.69 -9.06
CA MET A 2 14.50 -9.58 -8.23
C MET A 2 13.44 -8.79 -7.45
N TYR A 3 12.30 -8.41 -8.06
CA TYR A 3 11.25 -7.67 -7.36
C TYR A 3 10.58 -8.49 -6.25
N ILE A 4 10.42 -9.81 -6.45
CA ILE A 4 9.79 -10.70 -5.47
C ILE A 4 10.64 -10.79 -4.20
N SER A 5 11.98 -10.86 -4.34
CA SER A 5 12.86 -10.86 -3.17
C SER A 5 12.85 -9.53 -2.42
N ILE A 6 12.70 -8.40 -3.12
CA ILE A 6 12.54 -7.07 -2.50
C ILE A 6 11.24 -7.02 -1.68
N PHE A 7 10.12 -7.48 -2.25
CA PHE A 7 8.83 -7.55 -1.54
C PHE A 7 8.91 -8.40 -0.27
N ILE A 8 9.54 -9.59 -0.36
CA ILE A 8 9.72 -10.48 0.80
C ILE A 8 10.59 -9.81 1.88
N SER A 9 11.68 -9.16 1.48
CA SER A 9 12.58 -8.46 2.41
C SER A 9 11.85 -7.33 3.15
N ILE A 10 11.07 -6.51 2.43
CA ILE A 10 10.25 -5.44 3.00
C ILE A 10 9.21 -6.01 3.99
N PHE A 11 8.57 -7.13 3.64
CA PHE A 11 7.58 -7.77 4.50
C PHE A 11 8.19 -8.33 5.80
N ILE A 12 9.39 -8.92 5.73
CA ILE A 12 10.11 -9.38 6.91
C ILE A 12 10.51 -8.18 7.78
N PHE A 13 11.06 -7.13 7.16
CA PHE A 13 11.48 -5.92 7.86
C PHE A 13 10.31 -5.24 8.57
N TRP A 14 9.16 -5.19 7.91
CA TRP A 14 7.89 -4.74 8.46
C TRP A 14 7.51 -5.47 9.75
N ILE A 15 7.49 -6.80 9.74
CA ILE A 15 7.16 -7.64 10.91
C ILE A 15 8.12 -7.35 12.08
N VAL A 16 9.40 -7.20 11.78
CA VAL A 16 10.43 -6.91 12.80
C VAL A 16 10.19 -5.54 13.43
N ILE A 17 9.95 -4.50 12.63
CA ILE A 17 9.65 -3.16 13.14
C ILE A 17 8.39 -3.16 13.99
N GLU A 18 7.31 -3.78 13.51
CA GLU A 18 6.04 -3.84 14.25
C GLU A 18 6.26 -4.44 15.64
N LYS A 19 7.03 -5.54 15.72
CA LYS A 19 7.35 -6.20 17.00
C LYS A 19 8.20 -5.32 17.91
N ILE A 20 9.18 -4.59 17.36
CA ILE A 20 10.01 -3.65 18.12
C ILE A 20 9.15 -2.49 18.67
N VAL A 21 8.27 -1.92 17.85
CA VAL A 21 7.39 -0.81 18.24
C VAL A 21 6.43 -1.23 19.35
N ILE A 22 5.80 -2.40 19.22
CA ILE A 22 4.90 -2.96 20.25
C ILE A 22 5.64 -3.10 21.58
N ASN A 23 6.81 -3.74 21.56
CA ASN A 23 7.59 -3.98 22.78
C ASN A 23 8.09 -2.68 23.41
N LYS A 24 8.60 -1.75 22.60
CA LYS A 24 9.19 -0.49 23.08
C LYS A 24 8.15 0.47 23.65
N LEU A 25 6.94 0.49 23.08
CA LEU A 25 5.87 1.39 23.50
C LEU A 25 4.86 0.72 24.45
N ASN A 26 5.10 -0.55 24.78
CA ASN A 26 4.24 -1.39 25.62
C ASN A 26 2.77 -1.35 25.19
N ILE A 27 2.55 -1.43 23.88
CA ILE A 27 1.22 -1.31 23.28
C ILE A 27 0.46 -2.60 23.58
N LYS A 28 -0.67 -2.48 24.27
CA LYS A 28 -1.59 -3.61 24.46
C LYS A 28 -2.22 -3.94 23.11
N LYS A 29 -1.66 -4.93 22.42
CA LYS A 29 -2.21 -5.42 21.16
C LYS A 29 -3.62 -5.95 21.44
N LYS A 30 -4.63 -5.26 20.92
CA LYS A 30 -6.02 -5.74 20.97
C LYS A 30 -6.06 -7.09 20.25
N LYS A 31 -6.69 -8.11 20.86
CA LYS A 31 -6.79 -9.48 20.31
C LYS A 31 -7.39 -9.50 18.90
N PHE A 32 -8.19 -8.50 18.56
CA PHE A 32 -8.66 -8.21 17.22
C PHE A 32 -7.99 -6.94 16.68
N LEU A 33 -7.45 -7.03 15.46
CA LEU A 33 -7.01 -5.88 14.65
C LEU A 33 -8.14 -4.88 14.33
N PHE A 34 -9.37 -5.19 14.76
CA PHE A 34 -10.63 -4.51 14.48
C PHE A 34 -11.44 -4.27 15.76
N GLN A 35 -10.80 -3.98 16.89
CA GLN A 35 -11.56 -3.48 18.04
C GLN A 35 -11.88 -2.00 17.82
N HIS A 36 -12.99 -1.78 17.11
CA HIS A 36 -13.49 -0.47 16.74
C HIS A 36 -13.87 0.32 17.99
N VAL A 37 -13.49 1.59 18.02
CA VAL A 37 -13.80 2.52 19.11
C VAL A 37 -15.32 2.72 19.24
N ASN A 38 -16.04 2.72 18.11
CA ASN A 38 -17.49 2.93 18.08
C ASN A 38 -18.12 2.25 16.85
N LYS A 39 -19.44 1.96 16.91
CA LYS A 39 -20.20 1.39 15.77
C LYS A 39 -20.16 2.27 14.52
N ILE A 40 -20.08 3.59 14.71
CA ILE A 40 -19.95 4.57 13.62
C ILE A 40 -18.62 4.41 12.88
N HIS A 41 -17.53 4.13 13.60
CA HIS A 41 -16.22 3.87 13.00
C HIS A 41 -16.28 2.64 12.08
N THR A 42 -16.91 1.55 12.55
CA THR A 42 -17.09 0.33 11.76
C THR A 42 -17.89 0.57 10.50
N TRP A 43 -18.97 1.36 10.58
CA TRP A 43 -19.82 1.63 9.43
C TRP A 43 -19.11 2.49 8.37
N LEU A 44 -18.37 3.51 8.80
CA LEU A 44 -17.56 4.36 7.91
C LEU A 44 -16.41 3.58 7.27
N GLU A 45 -15.71 2.75 8.04
CA GLU A 45 -14.60 1.95 7.53
C GLU A 45 -15.09 0.90 6.52
N ALA A 46 -16.24 0.25 6.78
CA ALA A 46 -16.88 -0.67 5.85
C ALA A 46 -17.33 0.05 4.56
N LEU A 47 -17.91 1.25 4.68
CA LEU A 47 -18.30 2.08 3.52
C LEU A 47 -17.08 2.42 2.66
N LEU A 48 -15.99 2.90 3.28
CA LEU A 48 -14.74 3.23 2.59
C LEU A 48 -14.13 2.00 1.91
N PHE A 49 -14.21 0.83 2.56
CA PHE A 49 -13.72 -0.43 1.99
C PHE A 49 -14.52 -0.85 0.75
N ILE A 50 -15.86 -0.76 0.81
CA ILE A 50 -16.73 -1.06 -0.34
C ILE A 50 -16.47 -0.09 -1.50
N LEU A 51 -16.33 1.21 -1.21
CA LEU A 51 -15.98 2.22 -2.21
C LEU A 51 -14.60 1.96 -2.85
N THR A 52 -13.63 1.51 -2.05
CA THR A 52 -12.29 1.16 -2.55
C THR A 52 -12.37 -0.03 -3.51
N LEU A 53 -13.15 -1.06 -3.15
CA LEU A 53 -13.39 -2.23 -3.98
C LEU A 53 -14.11 -1.90 -5.29
N SER A 54 -15.12 -1.02 -5.25
CA SER A 54 -15.83 -0.63 -6.48
C SER A 54 -14.94 0.19 -7.41
N MET A 55 -14.14 1.11 -6.87
CA MET A 55 -13.23 1.95 -7.65
C MET A 55 -12.06 1.16 -8.27
N MET A 56 -11.69 0.02 -7.68
CA MET A 56 -10.67 -0.88 -8.27
C MET A 56 -11.05 -1.35 -9.68
N PHE A 57 -12.34 -1.53 -9.97
CA PHE A 57 -12.80 -1.91 -11.31
C PHE A 57 -12.71 -0.78 -12.35
N VAL A 58 -12.59 0.47 -11.89
CA VAL A 58 -12.38 1.63 -12.77
C VAL A 58 -10.89 1.82 -13.06
N ASN A 59 -10.05 1.68 -12.03
CA ASN A 59 -8.61 1.80 -12.17
C ASN A 59 -7.90 1.09 -10.99
N GLU A 60 -6.92 0.23 -11.29
CA GLU A 60 -6.18 -0.51 -10.28
C GLU A 60 -5.44 0.38 -9.27
N TYR A 61 -5.09 1.61 -9.63
CA TYR A 61 -4.42 2.55 -8.71
C TYR A 61 -5.34 3.02 -7.58
N TYR A 62 -6.67 3.05 -7.79
CA TYR A 62 -7.61 3.48 -6.76
C TYR A 62 -7.72 2.49 -5.60
N PHE A 63 -7.38 1.22 -5.82
CA PHE A 63 -7.35 0.23 -4.75
C PHE A 63 -6.32 0.61 -3.67
N PHE A 64 -5.10 0.91 -4.07
CA PHE A 64 -4.04 1.28 -3.15
C PHE A 64 -4.31 2.63 -2.49
N ILE A 65 -4.82 3.61 -3.24
CA ILE A 65 -5.21 4.92 -2.71
C ILE A 65 -6.31 4.78 -1.65
N GLY A 66 -7.32 3.96 -1.93
CA GLY A 66 -8.42 3.71 -1.01
C GLY A 66 -7.98 2.98 0.26
N ILE A 67 -7.11 1.97 0.14
CA ILE A 67 -6.51 1.31 1.31
C ILE A 67 -5.72 2.31 2.17
N THR A 68 -4.89 3.16 1.56
CA THR A 68 -4.16 4.19 2.31
C THR A 68 -5.12 5.16 2.99
N ALA A 69 -6.21 5.57 2.32
CA ALA A 69 -7.23 6.45 2.91
C ALA A 69 -7.93 5.80 4.13
N ILE A 70 -8.22 4.50 4.06
CA ILE A 70 -8.78 3.72 5.19
C ILE A 70 -7.82 3.76 6.39
N PHE A 71 -6.53 3.51 6.18
CA PHE A 71 -5.55 3.60 7.26
C PHE A 71 -5.42 5.03 7.81
N CYS A 72 -5.42 6.06 6.96
CA CYS A 72 -5.45 7.45 7.40
C CYS A 72 -6.66 7.76 8.28
N PHE A 73 -7.85 7.33 7.88
CA PHE A 73 -9.06 7.48 8.67
C PHE A 73 -8.94 6.79 10.04
N ARG A 74 -8.42 5.55 10.06
CA ARG A 74 -8.18 4.79 11.29
C ARG A 74 -7.19 5.50 12.22
N ILE A 75 -6.11 6.07 11.67
CA ILE A 75 -5.13 6.86 12.45
C ILE A 75 -5.81 8.05 13.14
N VAL A 76 -6.65 8.80 12.40
CA VAL A 76 -7.35 9.96 12.95
C VAL A 76 -8.31 9.55 14.09
N ILE A 77 -9.05 8.46 13.92
CA ILE A 77 -9.97 7.95 14.94
C ILE A 77 -9.19 7.47 16.17
N GLU A 78 -8.19 6.62 15.98
CA GLU A 78 -7.40 6.07 17.08
C GLU A 78 -6.65 7.17 17.85
N TRP A 79 -6.11 8.16 17.14
CA TRP A 79 -5.44 9.29 17.77
C TRP A 79 -6.41 10.19 18.56
N LYS A 80 -7.64 10.38 18.06
CA LYS A 80 -8.64 11.24 18.71
C LYS A 80 -9.32 10.58 19.91
N PHE A 81 -9.62 9.28 19.83
CA PHE A 81 -10.43 8.59 20.84
C PHE A 81 -9.64 7.65 21.76
N GLU A 82 -8.51 7.09 21.30
CA GLU A 82 -7.72 6.12 22.06
C GLU A 82 -6.24 6.50 22.10
N LYS A 83 -5.93 7.78 22.29
CA LYS A 83 -4.55 8.29 22.28
C LYS A 83 -3.63 7.57 23.27
N GLU A 84 -4.14 7.17 24.43
CA GLU A 84 -3.40 6.50 25.49
C GLU A 84 -2.96 5.08 25.11
N SER A 85 -3.72 4.40 24.26
CA SER A 85 -3.40 3.04 23.81
C SER A 85 -2.22 3.02 22.84
N LYS A 86 -1.90 4.17 22.21
CA LYS A 86 -0.86 4.35 21.20
C LYS A 86 -1.03 3.45 19.97
N THR A 87 -2.21 2.85 19.77
CA THR A 87 -2.48 1.97 18.61
C THR A 87 -2.39 2.73 17.28
N TYR A 88 -2.68 4.04 17.30
CA TYR A 88 -2.52 4.92 16.14
C TYR A 88 -1.10 4.88 15.54
N ILE A 89 -0.07 4.58 16.35
CA ILE A 89 1.31 4.44 15.87
C ILE A 89 1.46 3.19 14.99
N LEU A 90 0.80 2.08 15.35
CA LEU A 90 0.77 0.87 14.52
C LEU A 90 -0.03 1.11 13.24
N SER A 91 -1.12 1.88 13.32
CA SER A 91 -1.89 2.27 12.14
C SER A 91 -1.09 3.20 11.21
N ILE A 92 -0.29 4.14 11.74
CA ILE A 92 0.65 4.97 10.97
C ILE A 92 1.70 4.11 10.27
N LEU A 93 2.26 3.16 11.02
CA LEU A 93 3.20 2.20 10.47
C LEU A 93 2.52 1.50 9.27
N ASN A 94 1.30 0.96 9.45
CA ASN A 94 0.57 0.19 8.44
C ASN A 94 0.22 1.03 7.20
N ALA A 95 -0.12 2.30 7.40
CA ALA A 95 -0.32 3.25 6.31
C ALA A 95 0.98 3.45 5.51
N SER A 96 2.11 3.59 6.22
CA SER A 96 3.42 3.84 5.61
C SER A 96 3.87 2.68 4.72
N ILE A 97 3.67 1.43 5.16
CA ILE A 97 3.99 0.26 4.33
C ILE A 97 3.07 0.15 3.12
N CYS A 98 1.76 0.42 3.26
CA CYS A 98 0.86 0.45 2.10
C CYS A 98 1.27 1.50 1.07
N LEU A 99 1.68 2.69 1.54
CA LEU A 99 2.14 3.77 0.67
C LEU A 99 3.46 3.39 -0.03
N LEU A 100 4.39 2.75 0.68
CA LEU A 100 5.61 2.23 0.08
C LEU A 100 5.32 1.18 -1.01
N LEU A 101 4.39 0.26 -0.75
CA LEU A 101 3.96 -0.75 -1.74
C LEU A 101 3.32 -0.10 -2.98
N LEU A 102 2.51 0.95 -2.80
CA LEU A 102 1.94 1.72 -3.91
C LEU A 102 3.04 2.37 -4.76
N ILE A 103 4.04 2.99 -4.14
CA ILE A 103 5.17 3.60 -4.86
C ILE A 103 5.93 2.53 -5.65
N MET A 104 6.23 1.39 -5.03
CA MET A 104 6.92 0.28 -5.71
C MET A 104 6.12 -0.26 -6.90
N PHE A 105 4.80 -0.42 -6.72
CA PHE A 105 3.91 -0.87 -7.79
C PHE A 105 3.91 0.10 -8.97
N LYS A 106 3.82 1.41 -8.70
CA LYS A 106 3.87 2.46 -9.72
C LYS A 106 5.22 2.47 -10.45
N LEU A 107 6.33 2.39 -9.72
CA LEU A 107 7.67 2.37 -10.31
C LEU A 107 7.86 1.16 -11.24
N PHE A 108 7.41 -0.01 -10.82
CA PHE A 108 7.46 -1.23 -11.64
C PHE A 108 6.69 -1.07 -12.96
N PHE A 109 5.50 -0.47 -12.92
CA PHE A 109 4.70 -0.26 -14.13
C PHE A 109 5.32 0.79 -15.07
N VAL A 110 5.88 1.87 -14.52
CA VAL A 110 6.58 2.92 -15.28
C VAL A 110 7.82 2.34 -15.98
N GLU A 111 8.65 1.57 -15.28
CA GLU A 111 9.81 0.89 -15.87
C GLU A 111 9.39 0.00 -17.06
N LYS A 112 8.30 -0.77 -16.90
CA LYS A 112 7.79 -1.65 -17.95
C LYS A 112 7.32 -0.89 -19.19
N ILE A 113 6.64 0.25 -19.01
CA ILE A 113 6.19 1.11 -20.12
C ILE A 113 7.40 1.64 -20.90
N ILE A 114 8.40 2.20 -20.21
CA ILE A 114 9.60 2.77 -20.84
C ILE A 114 10.32 1.69 -21.65
N LEU A 115 10.52 0.50 -21.08
CA LEU A 115 11.15 -0.62 -21.77
C LEU A 115 10.40 -1.01 -23.05
N THR A 116 9.07 -1.01 -23.00
CA THR A 116 8.22 -1.34 -24.15
C THR A 116 8.37 -0.30 -25.27
N ILE A 117 8.39 0.99 -24.92
CA ILE A 117 8.58 2.09 -25.89
C ILE A 117 9.97 2.00 -26.54
N VAL A 118 11.03 1.78 -25.75
CA VAL A 118 12.40 1.68 -26.25
C VAL A 118 12.56 0.49 -27.19
N ILE A 119 12.03 -0.68 -26.82
CA ILE A 119 12.05 -1.87 -27.67
C ILE A 119 11.29 -1.61 -28.97
N SER A 120 10.09 -1.03 -28.90
CA SER A 120 9.27 -0.71 -30.09
C SER A 120 9.97 0.26 -31.03
N HIS A 121 10.67 1.26 -30.51
CA HIS A 121 11.44 2.19 -31.32
C HIS A 121 12.61 1.49 -32.02
N TYR A 122 13.32 0.61 -31.31
CA TYR A 122 14.46 -0.13 -31.84
C TYR A 122 14.05 -1.18 -32.90
N THR A 123 12.91 -1.85 -32.74
CA THR A 123 12.39 -2.76 -33.78
C THR A 123 11.93 -2.01 -35.03
N SER A 124 11.33 -0.83 -34.88
CA SER A 124 10.94 0.02 -36.02
C SER A 124 12.17 0.49 -36.82
N SER A 125 13.24 0.92 -36.14
CA SER A 125 14.47 1.34 -36.83
C SER A 125 15.13 0.19 -37.60
N ILE A 126 15.16 -1.03 -37.04
CA ILE A 126 15.69 -2.21 -37.73
C ILE A 126 14.85 -2.57 -38.97
N GLN A 127 13.52 -2.50 -38.89
CA GLN A 127 12.66 -2.79 -40.05
C GLN A 127 12.87 -1.80 -41.20
N ASN A 128 13.04 -0.52 -40.91
CA ASN A 128 13.31 0.49 -41.92
C ASN A 128 14.65 0.24 -42.64
N VAL A 129 15.69 -0.18 -41.91
CA VAL A 129 16.98 -0.55 -42.52
C VAL A 129 16.85 -1.79 -43.40
N LYS A 130 16.06 -2.79 -43.01
CA LYS A 130 15.82 -3.98 -43.83
C LYS A 130 15.03 -3.72 -45.12
N GLN A 131 14.24 -2.65 -45.20
CA GLN A 131 13.53 -2.28 -46.43
C GLN A 131 14.43 -1.56 -47.45
N LEU A 132 15.62 -1.12 -47.04
CA LEU A 132 16.58 -0.40 -47.88
C LEU A 132 17.66 -1.31 -48.49
N ILE A 133 17.69 -2.60 -48.12
CA ILE A 133 18.63 -3.63 -48.61
C ILE A 133 17.85 -4.66 -49.41
#